data_AF-A0AA43IME8-F1
#
_entry.id   AF-A0AA43IME8-F1
#
_cell.length_a   1.000
_cell.length_b   1.000
_cell.length_c   1.000
_cell.angle_alpha   90.00
_cell.angle_beta   90.00
_cell.angle_gamma   90.00
#
_symmetry.space_group_name_H-M   'P 1'
#
loop_
_entity.id
_entity.type
_entity.pdbx_description
1 polymer ?
#
loop_
_entity_poly.entity_id
_entity_poly.type
_entity_poly.pdbx_seq_one_letter_code
_entity_poly.pdbx_strand_id
1 'polypeptide(L)'
;MRSEWIRSGVIVGLLSSAFLFSACSTTPSSQVNDASDSGFTSLWNAYGDCKSTSDLAKATTSLDQLRSAGRLGQGKDEFILPLPNKLAHLVSTPTSRVAVDIEAMTSACALHTGELAFTQGYLDVARELFVSIIRLHEGQNSYYAVRAKTLLAKLEQGLTVSFNAR
;
A
#
# COMPACT_ATOMS: atom_id res chain seq x y z
N MET A 1 82.92 23.24 -14.71
CA MET A 1 82.82 21.97 -15.47
C MET A 1 81.35 21.55 -15.42
N ARG A 2 80.51 21.87 -16.40
CA ARG A 2 80.29 21.29 -17.75
C ARG A 2 79.38 20.03 -17.74
N SER A 3 78.50 19.97 -18.74
CA SER A 3 77.43 19.00 -19.08
C SER A 3 76.11 19.31 -18.38
N GLU A 4 75.10 19.96 -18.97
CA GLU A 4 74.51 20.01 -20.33
C GLU A 4 73.81 18.72 -20.81
N TRP A 5 72.63 18.96 -21.40
CA TRP A 5 71.87 18.15 -22.38
C TRP A 5 71.09 16.93 -21.88
N ILE A 6 69.81 17.12 -21.53
CA ILE A 6 68.74 16.37 -22.20
C ILE A 6 67.64 17.36 -22.59
N ARG A 7 67.72 17.75 -23.87
CA ARG A 7 66.75 18.50 -24.64
C ARG A 7 65.44 17.72 -24.78
N SER A 8 64.37 18.50 -24.78
CA SER A 8 63.28 18.49 -25.75
C SER A 8 62.82 17.15 -26.35
N GLY A 9 61.53 16.89 -26.15
CA GLY A 9 60.69 16.52 -27.28
C GLY A 9 59.90 15.24 -27.07
N VAL A 10 58.72 15.36 -26.44
CA VAL A 10 57.50 14.72 -26.95
C VAL A 10 56.31 15.65 -26.61
N ILE A 11 56.28 16.81 -27.29
CA ILE A 11 54.99 17.32 -27.77
C ILE A 11 54.72 16.44 -28.99
N VAL A 12 53.67 15.62 -28.93
CA VAL A 12 52.91 14.99 -30.04
C VAL A 12 52.31 13.72 -29.46
N GLY A 13 50.99 13.74 -29.30
CA GLY A 13 50.20 12.72 -28.62
C GLY A 13 48.78 13.18 -28.26
N LEU A 14 48.44 14.44 -28.55
CA LEU A 14 47.08 14.85 -28.90
C LEU A 14 46.72 14.20 -30.24
N LEU A 15 46.29 12.94 -30.20
CA LEU A 15 45.63 12.27 -31.32
C LEU A 15 44.44 11.46 -30.78
N SER A 16 43.30 12.14 -30.81
CA SER A 16 42.08 11.60 -31.40
C SER A 16 41.56 10.27 -30.82
N SER A 17 41.18 10.26 -29.55
CA SER A 17 40.17 9.33 -29.03
C SER A 17 38.79 10.00 -29.10
N ALA A 18 38.35 10.29 -30.31
CA ALA A 18 37.03 10.82 -30.62
C ALA A 18 36.24 9.77 -31.41
N PHE A 19 35.20 9.23 -30.78
CA PHE A 19 34.09 8.44 -31.34
C PHE A 19 34.52 7.08 -31.95
N LEU A 20 33.94 5.93 -31.57
CA LEU A 20 32.55 5.56 -31.85
C LEU A 20 32.09 4.47 -30.86
N PHE A 21 31.33 4.84 -29.82
CA PHE A 21 30.37 3.90 -29.24
C PHE A 21 29.04 4.11 -29.98
N SER A 22 28.84 3.37 -31.06
CA SER A 22 27.51 3.17 -31.64
C SER A 22 26.71 2.31 -30.66
N ALA A 23 26.07 2.95 -29.69
CA ALA A 23 25.01 2.31 -28.94
C ALA A 23 23.79 2.24 -29.86
N CYS A 24 23.53 1.06 -30.41
CA CYS A 24 22.26 0.75 -31.05
C CYS A 24 21.20 0.73 -29.95
N SER A 25 20.60 1.88 -29.63
CA SER A 25 19.41 1.94 -28.77
C SER A 25 18.22 1.45 -29.56
N THR A 26 18.15 0.13 -29.76
CA THR A 26 16.87 -0.55 -29.92
C THR A 26 16.16 -0.39 -28.58
N THR A 27 15.42 0.70 -28.45
CA THR A 27 14.35 0.79 -27.46
C THR A 27 13.20 0.00 -28.08
N PRO A 28 12.94 -1.27 -27.70
CA PRO A 28 11.56 -1.67 -27.73
C PRO A 28 10.86 -0.67 -26.81
N SER A 29 9.91 0.10 -27.36
CA SER A 29 8.86 0.73 -26.58
C SER A 29 8.11 -0.41 -25.91
N SER A 30 8.72 -0.90 -24.85
CA SER A 30 8.09 -1.74 -23.89
C SER A 30 7.31 -0.74 -23.08
N GLN A 31 6.09 -0.47 -23.54
CA GLN A 31 5.00 -0.15 -22.63
C GLN A 31 4.85 -1.38 -21.72
N VAL A 32 5.85 -1.61 -20.86
CA VAL A 32 5.69 -2.42 -19.67
C VAL A 32 4.73 -1.61 -18.85
N ASN A 33 3.59 -2.22 -18.59
CA ASN A 33 2.52 -1.66 -17.80
C ASN A 33 3.05 -1.27 -16.39
N ASP A 34 3.56 -0.05 -16.23
CA ASP A 34 3.81 0.59 -14.92
C ASP A 34 2.51 0.74 -14.09
N ALA A 35 1.36 0.39 -14.69
CA ALA A 35 0.06 0.36 -14.05
C ALA A 35 -0.07 -0.66 -12.90
N SER A 36 0.78 -1.70 -12.80
CA SER A 36 0.68 -2.67 -11.70
C SER A 36 1.45 -2.26 -10.44
N ASP A 37 2.53 -1.48 -10.57
CA ASP A 37 3.42 -1.13 -9.45
C ASP A 37 2.86 0.02 -8.58
N SER A 38 2.02 0.86 -9.20
CA SER A 38 1.31 1.94 -8.52
C SER A 38 0.24 1.45 -7.52
N GLY A 39 -0.44 0.33 -7.81
CA GLY A 39 -1.55 -0.16 -7.00
C GLY A 39 -1.13 -0.67 -5.63
N PHE A 40 -0.10 -1.52 -5.59
CA PHE A 40 0.44 -2.07 -4.34
C PHE A 40 1.06 -0.97 -3.47
N THR A 41 1.93 -0.15 -4.08
CA THR A 41 2.62 0.94 -3.39
C THR A 41 1.62 1.95 -2.82
N SER A 42 0.58 2.30 -3.58
CA SER A 42 -0.49 3.19 -3.11
C SER A 42 -1.27 2.59 -1.93
N LEU A 43 -1.62 1.30 -1.97
CA LEU A 43 -2.29 0.60 -0.87
C LEU A 43 -1.42 0.62 0.40
N TRP A 44 -0.15 0.29 0.26
CA TRP A 44 0.79 0.26 1.39
C TRP A 44 1.01 1.65 2.00
N ASN A 45 1.14 2.68 1.16
CA ASN A 45 1.25 4.06 1.60
C ASN A 45 0.00 4.52 2.34
N ALA A 46 -1.20 4.27 1.79
CA ALA A 46 -2.45 4.63 2.46
C ALA A 46 -2.58 3.95 3.85
N TYR A 47 -2.19 2.67 3.95
CA TYR A 47 -2.15 2.00 5.24
C TYR A 47 -1.12 2.58 6.21
N GLY A 48 0.10 2.85 5.73
CA GLY A 48 1.17 3.46 6.52
C GLY A 48 0.79 4.86 7.05
N ASP A 49 0.22 5.69 6.17
CA ASP A 49 -0.28 7.03 6.50
C ASP A 49 -1.40 6.95 7.54
N CYS A 50 -2.36 6.05 7.33
CA CYS A 50 -3.45 5.83 8.30
C CYS A 50 -2.92 5.42 9.68
N LYS A 51 -1.95 4.50 9.74
CA LYS A 51 -1.43 3.98 11.00
C LYS A 51 -0.53 4.94 11.76
N SER A 52 0.09 5.89 11.06
CA SER A 52 1.05 6.84 11.64
C SER A 52 0.44 8.19 12.01
N THR A 53 -0.66 8.59 11.36
CA THR A 53 -1.30 9.88 11.62
C THR A 53 -2.09 9.90 12.94
N SER A 54 -2.12 11.06 13.59
CA SER A 54 -3.04 11.40 14.69
C SER A 54 -4.19 12.33 14.25
N ASP A 55 -4.12 12.82 13.00
CA ASP A 55 -5.17 13.63 12.38
C ASP A 55 -6.30 12.72 11.85
N LEU A 56 -7.49 12.91 12.40
CA LEU A 56 -8.68 12.11 12.08
C LEU A 56 -9.10 12.26 10.61
N ALA A 57 -8.98 13.45 10.03
CA ALA A 57 -9.35 13.70 8.64
C ALA A 57 -8.39 12.96 7.68
N LYS A 58 -7.09 12.97 7.98
CA LYS A 58 -6.09 12.20 7.22
C LYS A 58 -6.31 10.69 7.37
N ALA A 59 -6.60 10.22 8.58
CA ALA A 59 -6.90 8.81 8.82
C ALA A 59 -8.14 8.35 8.04
N THR A 60 -9.18 9.18 8.01
CA THR A 60 -10.42 8.92 7.27
C THR A 60 -10.17 8.87 5.76
N THR A 61 -9.42 9.85 5.23
CA THR A 61 -9.05 9.88 3.80
C THR A 61 -8.29 8.61 3.38
N SER A 62 -7.32 8.20 4.21
CA SER A 62 -6.53 6.99 3.97
C SER A 62 -7.39 5.72 4.05
N LEU A 63 -8.33 5.68 5.00
CA LEU A 63 -9.29 4.58 5.13
C LEU A 63 -10.20 4.45 3.89
N ASP A 64 -10.68 5.57 3.37
CA ASP A 64 -11.54 5.56 2.19
C ASP A 64 -10.79 5.10 0.94
N GLN A 65 -9.51 5.45 0.80
CA GLN A 65 -8.64 4.89 -0.23
C GLN A 65 -8.53 3.37 -0.13
N LEU A 66 -8.26 2.82 1.06
CA LEU A 66 -8.18 1.37 1.28
C LEU A 66 -9.50 0.65 0.95
N ARG A 67 -10.64 1.22 1.38
CA ARG A 67 -11.98 0.69 1.09
C ARG A 67 -12.26 0.68 -0.42
N SER A 68 -11.89 1.75 -1.12
CA SER A 68 -12.07 1.83 -2.58
C SER A 68 -11.27 0.75 -3.32
N ALA A 69 -10.04 0.50 -2.88
CA ALA A 69 -9.18 -0.54 -3.44
C ALA A 69 -9.70 -1.95 -3.17
N GLY A 70 -10.24 -2.21 -1.98
CA GLY A 70 -10.87 -3.49 -1.64
C GLY A 70 -12.06 -3.83 -2.54
N ARG A 71 -12.89 -2.83 -2.88
CA ARG A 71 -14.03 -3.00 -3.80
C ARG A 71 -13.59 -3.30 -5.23
N LEU A 72 -12.52 -2.66 -5.70
CA LEU A 72 -11.96 -2.91 -7.04
C LEU A 72 -11.29 -4.29 -7.14
N GLY A 73 -10.74 -4.81 -6.03
CA GLY A 73 -10.13 -6.15 -5.97
C GLY A 73 -11.14 -7.29 -6.09
N GLN A 74 -12.39 -7.10 -5.63
CA GLN A 74 -13.46 -8.11 -5.74
C GLN A 74 -14.07 -8.21 -7.15
N GLY A 75 -13.83 -7.23 -8.03
CA GLY A 75 -14.41 -7.14 -9.37
C GLY A 75 -13.47 -7.47 -10.52
N LYS A 76 -12.27 -8.00 -10.27
CA LYS A 76 -11.34 -8.36 -11.35
C LYS A 76 -11.70 -9.73 -11.90
N ASP A 77 -12.08 -9.75 -13.18
CA ASP A 77 -12.12 -10.95 -14.01
C ASP A 77 -10.87 -11.79 -13.73
N GLU A 78 -11.13 -13.01 -13.29
CA GLU A 78 -10.11 -14.03 -13.05
C GLU A 78 -9.22 -14.08 -14.30
N PHE A 79 -7.94 -13.76 -14.14
CA PHE A 79 -7.00 -13.82 -15.26
C PHE A 79 -6.90 -15.27 -15.72
N ILE A 80 -7.67 -15.62 -16.75
CA ILE A 80 -7.63 -16.94 -17.38
C ILE A 80 -6.35 -16.98 -18.20
N LEU A 81 -5.29 -17.53 -17.61
CA LEU A 81 -4.08 -17.83 -18.34
C LEU A 81 -4.44 -18.81 -19.47
N PRO A 82 -4.18 -18.49 -20.75
CA PRO A 82 -4.53 -19.36 -21.88
C PRO A 82 -3.61 -20.59 -21.84
N LEU A 83 -4.03 -21.58 -21.06
CA LEU A 83 -3.32 -22.82 -20.83
C LEU A 83 -3.91 -23.91 -21.71
N PRO A 84 -3.08 -24.80 -22.28
CA PRO A 84 -3.57 -26.03 -22.88
C PRO A 84 -4.50 -26.77 -21.90
N ASN A 85 -5.61 -27.35 -22.37
CA ASN A 85 -6.64 -27.99 -21.52
C ASN A 85 -6.08 -29.02 -20.52
N LYS A 86 -4.94 -29.66 -20.85
CA LYS A 86 -4.25 -30.60 -19.97
C LYS A 86 -3.56 -29.96 -18.77
N LEU A 87 -3.28 -28.66 -18.80
CA LEU A 87 -2.64 -27.92 -17.70
C LEU A 87 -3.63 -27.02 -16.96
N ALA A 88 -4.75 -26.65 -17.59
CA ALA A 88 -5.77 -25.80 -16.99
C ALA A 88 -6.15 -26.28 -15.58
N HIS A 89 -6.41 -27.57 -15.37
CA HIS A 89 -6.81 -28.13 -14.07
C HIS A 89 -5.78 -27.93 -12.93
N LEU A 90 -4.50 -27.71 -13.25
CA LEU A 90 -3.45 -27.48 -12.24
C LEU A 90 -3.39 -26.03 -11.74
N VAL A 91 -4.12 -25.13 -12.42
CA VAL A 91 -4.00 -23.68 -12.28
C VAL A 91 -5.36 -22.98 -12.42
N SER A 92 -6.47 -23.73 -12.49
CA SER A 92 -7.85 -23.23 -12.69
C SER A 92 -8.39 -22.44 -11.52
N THR A 93 -7.72 -22.48 -10.37
CA THR A 93 -7.99 -21.61 -9.23
C THR A 93 -6.71 -20.84 -8.95
N PRO A 94 -6.35 -19.84 -9.76
CA PRO A 94 -5.31 -18.92 -9.38
C PRO A 94 -5.74 -18.26 -8.07
N THR A 95 -5.19 -18.73 -6.94
CA THR A 95 -5.27 -17.97 -5.70
C THR A 95 -4.53 -16.68 -5.99
N SER A 96 -5.27 -15.59 -6.20
CA SER A 96 -4.73 -14.25 -6.27
C SER A 96 -4.01 -13.99 -4.95
N ARG A 97 -2.71 -14.33 -4.91
CA ARG A 97 -1.85 -14.02 -3.77
C ARG A 97 -1.43 -12.59 -3.92
N VAL A 98 -2.36 -11.67 -3.69
CA VAL A 98 -1.96 -10.33 -3.28
C VAL A 98 -1.08 -10.54 -2.05
N ALA A 99 0.17 -10.08 -2.10
CA ALA A 99 1.12 -10.27 -0.99
C ALA A 99 0.62 -9.64 0.33
N VAL A 100 -0.47 -8.86 0.27
CA VAL A 100 -1.08 -8.15 1.37
C VAL A 100 -2.59 -8.31 1.33
N ASP A 101 -3.17 -8.67 2.48
CA ASP A 101 -4.60 -8.76 2.69
C ASP A 101 -5.20 -7.35 2.86
N ILE A 102 -5.89 -6.87 1.82
CA ILE A 102 -6.52 -5.55 1.79
C ILE A 102 -7.62 -5.44 2.85
N GLU A 103 -8.32 -6.52 3.17
CA GLU A 103 -9.36 -6.54 4.21
C GLU A 103 -8.73 -6.33 5.59
N ALA A 104 -7.61 -7.01 5.87
CA ALA A 104 -6.85 -6.82 7.09
C ALA A 104 -6.30 -5.39 7.22
N MET A 105 -5.71 -4.82 6.15
CA MET A 105 -5.25 -3.42 6.14
C MET A 105 -6.40 -2.45 6.43
N THR A 106 -7.53 -2.64 5.75
CA THR A 106 -8.72 -1.79 5.90
C THR A 106 -9.26 -1.86 7.33
N SER A 107 -9.31 -3.07 7.91
CA SER A 107 -9.77 -3.30 9.28
C SER A 107 -8.85 -2.66 10.32
N ALA A 108 -7.53 -2.79 10.13
CA ALA A 108 -6.53 -2.18 11.00
C ALA A 108 -6.57 -0.64 10.96
N CYS A 109 -6.73 -0.07 9.77
CA CYS A 109 -6.90 1.37 9.59
C CYS A 109 -8.23 1.86 10.19
N ALA A 110 -9.34 1.15 9.94
CA ALA A 110 -10.65 1.50 10.51
C ALA A 110 -10.65 1.49 12.05
N LEU A 111 -9.96 0.53 12.67
CA LEU A 111 -9.77 0.51 14.13
C LEU A 111 -9.05 1.77 14.60
N HIS A 112 -7.94 2.11 13.95
CA HIS A 112 -7.15 3.28 14.30
C HIS A 112 -7.95 4.58 14.17
N THR A 113 -8.65 4.75 13.05
CA THR A 113 -9.53 5.90 12.81
C THR A 113 -10.65 5.96 13.84
N GLY A 114 -11.23 4.81 14.23
CA GLY A 114 -12.24 4.73 15.27
C GLY A 114 -11.71 5.11 16.65
N GLU A 115 -10.49 4.70 17.01
CA GLU A 115 -9.83 5.10 18.25
C GLU A 115 -9.49 6.61 18.27
N LEU A 116 -9.06 7.18 17.14
CA LEU A 116 -8.91 8.64 16.99
C LEU A 116 -10.24 9.38 17.15
N ALA A 117 -11.29 8.92 16.47
CA ALA A 117 -12.63 9.51 16.58
C ALA A 117 -13.14 9.45 18.04
N PHE A 118 -12.94 8.32 18.70
CA PHE A 118 -13.33 8.13 20.10
C PHE A 118 -12.59 9.09 21.04
N THR A 119 -11.27 9.17 20.91
CA THR A 119 -10.43 10.04 21.76
C THR A 119 -10.67 11.53 21.53
N GLN A 120 -11.10 11.91 20.31
CA GLN A 120 -11.43 13.30 19.95
C GLN A 120 -12.90 13.66 20.21
N GLY A 121 -13.71 12.74 20.74
CA GLY A 121 -15.12 12.99 21.09
C GLY A 121 -16.12 12.84 19.93
N TYR A 122 -15.69 12.40 18.75
CA TYR A 122 -16.57 12.06 17.63
C TYR A 122 -17.18 10.66 17.82
N LEU A 123 -18.04 10.53 18.83
CA LEU A 123 -18.54 9.22 19.30
C LEU A 123 -19.37 8.48 18.26
N ASP A 124 -20.17 9.19 17.45
CA ASP A 124 -20.98 8.56 16.40
C ASP A 124 -20.11 7.95 15.30
N VAL A 125 -19.07 8.67 14.89
CA VAL A 125 -18.08 8.20 13.91
C VAL A 125 -17.33 6.98 14.45
N ALA A 126 -16.90 7.03 15.71
CA ALA A 126 -16.23 5.90 16.36
C ALA A 126 -17.13 4.65 16.41
N ARG A 127 -18.39 4.83 16.81
CA ARG A 127 -19.40 3.77 16.84
C ARG A 127 -19.59 3.15 15.46
N GLU A 128 -19.80 3.97 14.44
CA GLU A 128 -20.00 3.51 13.06
C GLU A 128 -18.81 2.69 12.57
N LEU A 129 -17.58 3.16 12.82
CA LEU A 129 -16.37 2.46 12.44
C LEU A 129 -16.24 1.10 13.14
N PHE A 130 -16.44 1.03 14.46
CA PHE A 130 -16.38 -0.24 15.19
C PHE A 130 -17.46 -1.22 14.74
N VAL A 131 -18.70 -0.76 14.53
CA VAL A 131 -19.78 -1.61 14.00
C VAL A 131 -19.45 -2.11 12.59
N SER A 132 -18.87 -1.27 11.73
CA SER A 132 -18.48 -1.67 10.37
C SER A 132 -17.46 -2.81 10.37
N ILE A 133 -16.48 -2.79 11.29
CA ILE A 133 -15.47 -3.84 11.44
C ILE A 133 -16.11 -5.14 11.93
N ILE A 134 -17.04 -5.06 12.89
CA ILE A 134 -17.74 -6.24 13.41
C ILE A 134 -18.54 -6.92 12.30
N ARG A 135 -19.22 -6.15 11.45
CA ARG A 135 -19.98 -6.67 10.31
C ARG A 135 -19.07 -7.29 9.25
N LEU A 136 -17.94 -6.67 8.95
CA LEU A 136 -16.97 -7.18 7.97
C LEU A 136 -16.44 -8.56 8.35
N HIS A 137 -16.26 -8.80 9.65
CA HIS A 137 -15.72 -10.05 10.20
C HIS A 137 -16.79 -10.95 10.82
N GLU A 138 -18.05 -10.82 10.40
CA GLU A 138 -19.15 -11.60 10.96
C GLU A 138 -18.94 -13.11 10.72
N GLY A 139 -19.26 -13.93 11.73
CA GLY A 139 -19.03 -15.37 11.70
C GLY A 139 -17.57 -15.82 11.90
N GLN A 140 -16.63 -14.88 12.01
CA GLN A 140 -15.21 -15.15 12.27
C GLN A 140 -14.76 -14.57 13.61
N ASN A 141 -13.91 -15.29 14.34
CA ASN A 141 -13.26 -14.75 15.54
C ASN A 141 -11.96 -14.02 15.17
N SER A 142 -12.07 -12.95 14.38
CA SER A 142 -10.90 -12.17 13.98
C SER A 142 -10.44 -11.24 15.10
N TYR A 143 -9.13 -10.96 15.15
CA TYR A 143 -8.56 -9.98 16.05
C TYR A 143 -9.29 -8.62 15.96
N TYR A 144 -9.61 -8.20 14.74
CA TYR A 144 -10.27 -6.92 14.47
C TYR A 144 -11.68 -6.85 15.05
N ALA A 145 -12.48 -7.92 14.90
CA ALA A 145 -13.83 -7.99 15.46
C ALA A 145 -13.82 -7.93 16.99
N VAL A 146 -12.91 -8.68 17.64
CA VAL A 146 -12.79 -8.70 19.10
C VAL A 146 -12.38 -7.33 19.64
N ARG A 147 -11.39 -6.69 19.00
CA ARG A 147 -10.94 -5.35 19.38
C ARG A 147 -12.05 -4.31 19.21
N ALA A 148 -12.77 -4.33 18.08
CA ALA A 148 -13.87 -3.42 17.81
C ALA A 148 -15.02 -3.59 18.83
N LYS A 149 -15.41 -4.83 19.18
CA LYS A 149 -16.40 -5.11 20.23
C LYS A 149 -15.99 -4.53 21.58
N THR A 150 -14.72 -4.70 21.93
CA THR A 150 -14.17 -4.20 23.19
C THR A 150 -14.22 -2.67 23.26
N LEU A 151 -13.87 -1.99 22.17
CA LEU A 151 -13.89 -0.53 22.10
C LEU A 151 -15.33 0.02 22.07
N LEU A 152 -16.25 -0.65 21.37
CA LEU A 152 -17.65 -0.29 21.34
C LEU A 152 -18.29 -0.38 22.74
N ALA A 153 -17.99 -1.45 23.49
CA ALA A 153 -18.45 -1.59 24.87
C ALA A 153 -17.92 -0.46 25.79
N LYS A 154 -16.65 -0.04 25.62
CA LYS A 154 -16.08 1.11 26.35
C LYS A 154 -16.79 2.42 26.00
N LEU A 155 -17.13 2.63 24.74
CA LEU A 155 -17.85 3.81 24.28
C LEU A 155 -19.24 3.89 24.93
N GLU A 156 -19.96 2.78 24.99
CA GLU A 156 -21.29 2.70 25.60
C GLU A 156 -21.25 2.93 27.11
N GLN A 157 -20.25 2.38 27.80
CA GLN A 157 -20.02 2.66 29.22
C GLN A 157 -19.77 4.14 29.48
N GLY A 158 -18.91 4.79 28.68
CA GLY A 158 -18.62 6.22 28.79
C GLY A 158 -19.87 7.09 28.62
N LEU A 159 -20.75 6.73 27.68
CA LEU A 159 -22.03 7.41 27.48
C LEU A 159 -22.95 7.27 28.71
N THR A 160 -23.10 6.07 29.26
CA THR A 160 -23.98 5.87 30.44
C THR A 160 -23.54 6.68 31.65
N VAL A 161 -22.22 6.82 31.88
CA VAL A 161 -21.70 7.64 32.98
C VAL A 161 -21.95 9.13 32.72
N SER A 162 -21.76 9.60 31.49
CA SER A 162 -22.01 11.01 31.13
C SER A 162 -23.48 11.41 31.27
N PHE A 163 -24.43 10.50 31.01
CA PHE A 163 -25.86 10.79 31.15
C PHE A 163 -26.32 10.79 32.62
N ASN A 164 -25.69 10.00 33.50
CA ASN A 164 -26.04 9.94 34.92
C ASN A 164 -25.41 11.05 35.78
N ALA A 165 -24.46 11.82 35.24
CA ALA A 165 -23.75 12.88 35.96
C ALA A 165 -24.40 14.28 35.79
N ARG A 166 -25.62 14.36 35.27
CA ARG A 166 -26.38 15.60 35.03
C ARG A 166 -27.66 15.60 35.84
#